data_AF-A0A060W5X9-F1
#
_entry.id   AF-A0A060W5X9-F1
#
_cell.length_a   1.000
_cell.length_b   1.000
_cell.length_c   1.000
_cell.angle_alpha   90.00
_cell.angle_beta   90.00
_cell.angle_gamma   90.00
#
_symmetry.space_group_name_H-M   'P 1'
#
loop_
_entity.id
_entity.type
_entity.pdbx_description
1 polymer ?
#
loop_
_entity_poly.entity_id
_entity_poly.type
_entity_poly.pdbx_seq_one_letter_code
_entity_poly.pdbx_strand_id
1 'polypeptide(L)'
;MRVRDYLNDKYTDPKTDELLTIATFLDPRFKTTYITTEKLVEVKVRAASETEALLVGNTDVGDFSLEEDQSGKEAGTAPQSAKKSKKSLGSFLKKTSSAPALRTQRQVIEQELDSYTLMMAADSEADPLDW
;
A
#
# COMPACT_ATOMS: atom_id res chain seq x y z
N MET A 1 -25.41 -33.51 2.32
CA MET A 1 -24.08 -32.86 2.41
C MET A 1 -24.26 -31.39 2.13
N ARG A 2 -23.94 -30.49 3.07
CA ARG A 2 -23.98 -29.05 2.77
C ARG A 2 -22.68 -28.66 2.09
N VAL A 3 -22.74 -27.69 1.17
CA VAL A 3 -21.56 -27.18 0.47
C VAL A 3 -20.47 -26.72 1.44
N ARG A 4 -20.86 -26.07 2.55
CA ARG A 4 -19.93 -25.66 3.61
C ARG A 4 -19.14 -26.83 4.20
N ASP A 5 -19.80 -27.96 4.45
CA ASP A 5 -19.15 -29.12 5.10
C ASP A 5 -18.09 -29.72 4.17
N TYR A 6 -18.37 -29.76 2.86
CA TYR A 6 -17.40 -30.17 1.83
C TYR A 6 -16.20 -29.24 1.76
N LEU A 7 -16.45 -27.93 1.74
CA LEU A 7 -15.38 -26.92 1.66
C LEU A 7 -14.48 -26.98 2.88
N ASN A 8 -15.06 -27.08 4.07
CA ASN A 8 -14.28 -27.26 5.29
C ASN A 8 -13.42 -28.53 5.20
N ASP A 9 -14.01 -29.68 4.90
CA ASP A 9 -13.24 -30.94 4.82
C ASP A 9 -12.07 -30.86 3.82
N LYS A 10 -12.28 -30.19 2.68
CA LYS A 10 -11.27 -30.06 1.61
C LYS A 10 -10.18 -29.02 1.90
N TYR A 11 -10.50 -27.94 2.61
CA TYR A 11 -9.62 -26.78 2.78
C TYR A 11 -9.30 -26.46 4.24
N THR A 12 -9.48 -27.42 5.16
CA THR A 12 -9.12 -27.26 6.59
C THR A 12 -7.59 -27.25 6.81
N ASP A 13 -6.78 -27.54 5.79
CA ASP A 13 -5.35 -27.58 5.97
C ASP A 13 -4.77 -26.18 6.33
N PRO A 14 -3.86 -26.10 7.32
CA PRO A 14 -3.34 -24.81 7.78
C PRO A 14 -2.64 -23.98 6.71
N LYS A 15 -2.02 -24.63 5.72
CA LYS A 15 -1.27 -23.92 4.66
C LYS A 15 -2.21 -23.17 3.74
N THR A 16 -3.33 -23.78 3.35
CA THR A 16 -4.36 -23.12 2.55
C THR A 16 -4.98 -21.96 3.33
N ASP A 17 -5.28 -22.15 4.61
CA ASP A 17 -5.84 -21.10 5.46
C ASP A 17 -4.88 -19.90 5.61
N GLU A 18 -3.59 -20.14 5.84
CA GLU A 18 -2.57 -19.07 5.86
C GLU A 18 -2.48 -18.34 4.53
N LEU A 19 -2.42 -19.08 3.41
CA LEU A 19 -2.33 -18.51 2.07
C LEU A 19 -3.54 -17.62 1.78
N LEU A 20 -4.75 -18.12 2.05
CA LEU A 20 -5.98 -17.36 1.86
C LEU A 20 -6.04 -16.13 2.75
N THR A 21 -5.55 -16.23 3.98
CA THR A 21 -5.51 -15.10 4.92
C THR A 21 -4.61 -13.99 4.37
N ILE A 22 -3.40 -14.30 3.89
CA ILE A 22 -2.47 -13.31 3.33
C ILE A 22 -2.98 -12.76 2.00
N ALA A 23 -3.48 -13.60 1.10
CA ALA A 23 -4.02 -13.15 -0.18
C ALA A 23 -5.23 -12.21 0.00
N THR A 24 -6.11 -12.53 0.96
CA THR A 24 -7.26 -11.68 1.31
C THR A 24 -6.80 -10.35 1.90
N PHE A 25 -5.77 -10.39 2.75
CA PHE A 25 -5.24 -9.18 3.39
C PHE A 25 -4.63 -8.21 2.39
N LEU A 26 -3.92 -8.71 1.37
CA LEU A 26 -3.27 -7.90 0.35
C LEU A 26 -4.23 -7.41 -0.74
N ASP A 27 -5.37 -8.08 -0.93
CA ASP A 27 -6.38 -7.64 -1.89
C ASP A 27 -7.13 -6.41 -1.36
N PRO A 28 -7.00 -5.24 -2.02
CA PRO A 28 -7.59 -3.98 -1.55
C PRO A 28 -9.12 -3.99 -1.51
N ARG A 29 -9.78 -4.96 -2.14
CA ARG A 29 -11.24 -5.14 -2.09
C ARG A 29 -11.70 -5.80 -0.79
N PHE A 30 -10.85 -6.63 -0.19
CA PHE A 30 -11.21 -7.43 0.99
C PHE A 30 -10.52 -6.94 2.26
N LYS A 31 -9.21 -6.70 2.20
CA LYS A 31 -8.37 -6.28 3.32
C LYS A 31 -8.63 -7.13 4.58
N THR A 32 -9.30 -6.55 5.57
CA THR A 32 -9.55 -7.17 6.88
C THR A 32 -10.94 -7.80 7.02
N THR A 33 -11.79 -7.67 5.99
CA THR A 33 -13.23 -8.01 6.06
C THR A 33 -13.49 -9.47 6.44
N TYR A 34 -12.65 -10.40 6.00
CA TYR A 34 -12.82 -11.85 6.22
C TYR A 34 -11.75 -12.45 7.14
N ILE A 35 -10.99 -11.62 7.85
CA ILE A 35 -9.89 -12.05 8.72
C ILE A 35 -10.30 -11.82 10.18
N THR A 36 -10.09 -12.81 11.04
CA THR A 36 -10.36 -12.65 12.47
C THR A 36 -9.36 -11.68 13.11
N THR A 37 -9.74 -11.04 14.21
CA THR A 37 -8.87 -10.06 14.87
C THR A 37 -7.55 -10.65 15.33
N GLU A 38 -7.53 -11.92 15.74
CA GLU A 38 -6.32 -12.64 16.14
C GLU A 38 -5.37 -12.82 14.95
N LYS A 39 -5.90 -13.36 13.85
CA LYS A 39 -5.14 -13.58 12.61
C LYS A 39 -4.65 -12.28 11.99
N LEU A 40 -5.42 -11.20 12.13
CA LEU A 40 -5.04 -9.90 11.58
C LEU A 40 -3.73 -9.37 12.21
N VAL A 41 -3.54 -9.57 13.51
CA VAL A 41 -2.30 -9.17 14.18
C VAL A 41 -1.12 -9.97 13.63
N GLU A 42 -1.28 -11.29 13.50
CA GLU A 42 -0.26 -12.18 12.96
C GLU A 42 0.13 -11.81 11.53
N VAL A 43 -0.88 -11.56 10.69
CA VAL A 43 -0.71 -11.13 9.29
C VAL A 43 0.01 -9.80 9.19
N LYS A 44 -0.35 -8.81 10.03
CA LYS A 44 0.34 -7.50 10.03
C LYS A 44 1.81 -7.64 10.42
N VAL A 45 2.09 -8.42 11.46
CA VAL A 45 3.47 -8.68 11.90
C VAL A 45 4.27 -9.37 10.80
N ARG A 46 3.67 -10.37 10.14
CA ARG A 46 4.27 -11.11 9.02
C ARG A 46 4.55 -10.19 7.84
N ALA A 47 3.55 -9.46 7.35
CA ALA A 47 3.68 -8.54 6.23
C ALA A 47 4.79 -7.50 6.47
N ALA A 48 4.84 -6.91 7.67
CA ALA A 48 5.88 -5.95 8.01
C ALA A 48 7.29 -6.57 8.11
N SER A 49 7.39 -7.86 8.45
CA SER A 49 8.69 -8.56 8.53
C SER A 49 9.16 -8.98 7.13
N GLU A 50 8.24 -9.39 6.26
CA GLU A 50 8.53 -9.72 4.87
C GLU A 50 8.97 -8.47 4.09
N THR A 51 8.31 -7.33 4.27
CA THR A 51 8.74 -6.06 3.65
C THR A 51 10.09 -5.58 4.15
N GLU A 52 10.37 -5.72 5.45
CA GLU A 52 11.70 -5.43 6.02
C GLU A 52 12.79 -6.33 5.43
N ALA A 53 12.51 -7.64 5.29
CA ALA A 53 13.41 -8.59 4.67
C ALA A 53 13.69 -8.27 3.20
N LEU A 54 12.68 -7.84 2.44
CA LEU A 54 12.85 -7.38 1.05
C LEU A 54 13.76 -6.15 0.97
N LEU A 55 13.63 -5.21 1.91
CA LEU A 55 14.47 -4.01 1.91
C LEU A 55 15.94 -4.32 2.25
N VAL A 56 16.18 -5.29 3.13
CA VAL A 56 17.53 -5.77 3.46
C VAL A 56 18.12 -6.61 2.32
N GLY A 57 17.31 -7.40 1.62
CA GLY A 57 17.74 -8.21 0.47
C GLY A 57 18.05 -7.39 -0.79
N ASN A 58 17.48 -6.18 -0.92
CA ASN A 58 17.68 -5.28 -2.05
C ASN A 58 18.93 -4.38 -1.97
N THR A 59 19.83 -4.57 -0.99
CA THR A 59 21.04 -3.73 -0.84
C THR A 59 22.10 -3.90 -1.96
N ASP A 60 21.84 -4.67 -3.01
CA ASP A 60 22.73 -4.79 -4.19
C ASP A 60 22.21 -4.04 -5.44
N VAL A 61 21.00 -3.47 -5.44
CA VAL A 61 20.54 -2.66 -6.58
C VAL A 61 19.66 -1.50 -6.13
N GLY A 62 20.23 -0.29 -6.20
CA GLY A 62 19.49 0.93 -6.50
C GLY A 62 18.73 1.57 -5.34
N ASP A 63 19.33 2.64 -4.81
CA ASP A 63 18.66 3.80 -4.24
C ASP A 63 17.16 3.91 -4.61
N PHE A 64 16.27 3.67 -3.66
CA PHE A 64 14.88 4.09 -3.76
C PHE A 64 14.82 5.61 -3.53
N SER A 65 15.40 6.37 -4.46
CA SER A 65 15.03 7.77 -4.62
C SER A 65 13.61 7.79 -5.19
N LEU A 66 12.73 8.45 -4.45
CA LEU A 66 11.41 8.87 -4.91
C LEU A 66 11.58 9.76 -6.15
N GLU A 67 11.58 9.14 -7.33
CA GLU A 67 11.49 9.86 -8.59
C GLU A 67 10.05 10.38 -8.73
N GLU A 68 9.84 11.64 -8.34
CA GLU A 68 8.71 12.44 -8.80
C GLU A 68 8.75 12.46 -10.33
N ASP A 69 7.75 11.81 -10.95
CA ASP A 69 7.54 11.78 -12.40
C ASP A 69 7.34 13.20 -12.95
N GLN A 70 8.42 13.85 -13.35
CA GLN A 70 8.42 15.03 -14.22
C GLN A 70 8.48 14.57 -15.68
N SER A 71 7.36 14.07 -16.19
CA SER A 71 7.16 13.92 -17.62
C SER A 71 6.94 15.30 -18.26
N GLY A 72 7.96 15.77 -18.98
CA GLY A 72 7.93 17.00 -19.76
C GLY A 72 8.33 16.77 -21.20
N LYS A 73 7.35 16.89 -22.12
CA LYS A 73 7.36 17.56 -23.44
C LYS A 73 6.32 16.88 -24.33
N GLU A 74 5.43 17.61 -25.01
CA GLU A 74 5.75 18.19 -26.32
C GLU A 74 5.18 19.59 -26.57
N ALA A 75 5.85 20.28 -27.50
CA ALA A 75 5.68 21.67 -27.85
C ALA A 75 4.52 21.91 -28.84
N GLY A 76 3.77 22.98 -28.60
CA GLY A 76 2.82 23.58 -29.54
C GLY A 76 2.81 25.09 -29.37
N THR A 77 2.95 25.80 -30.49
CA THR A 77 3.31 27.21 -30.68
C THR A 77 2.32 28.24 -30.07
N ALA A 78 2.90 29.36 -29.58
CA ALA A 78 2.38 30.64 -29.04
C ALA A 78 1.10 31.25 -29.74
N PRO A 79 0.33 32.21 -29.14
CA PRO A 79 0.82 33.37 -28.37
C PRO A 79 0.09 33.78 -27.08
N GLN A 80 0.71 34.77 -26.44
CA GLN A 80 0.58 35.26 -25.07
C GLN A 80 -0.80 35.81 -24.71
N SER A 81 -1.31 35.45 -23.52
CA SER A 81 -2.27 36.28 -22.79
C SER A 81 -2.02 36.24 -21.27
N ALA A 82 -2.09 37.43 -20.66
CA ALA A 82 -2.05 37.80 -19.25
C ALA A 82 -1.54 36.76 -18.23
N LYS A 83 -0.34 37.03 -17.67
CA LYS A 83 0.27 36.28 -16.57
C LYS A 83 -0.59 36.35 -15.29
N LYS A 84 -1.57 35.46 -15.15
CA LYS A 84 -2.08 35.09 -13.82
C LYS A 84 -1.01 34.23 -13.16
N SER A 85 -0.45 34.68 -12.04
CA SER A 85 0.49 33.86 -11.28
C SER A 85 -0.21 32.57 -10.85
N LYS A 86 0.26 31.44 -11.40
CA LYS A 86 -0.11 30.12 -10.89
C LYS A 86 0.49 30.00 -9.50
N LYS A 87 -0.31 30.29 -8.47
CA LYS A 87 0.01 29.90 -7.09
C LYS A 87 0.06 28.39 -7.06
N SER A 88 1.28 27.85 -7.20
CA SER A 88 1.55 26.42 -7.02
C SER A 88 1.13 26.02 -5.61
N LEU A 89 0.56 24.83 -5.47
CA LEU A 89 0.24 24.22 -4.15
C LEU A 89 1.46 24.26 -3.22
N GLY A 90 2.68 24.17 -3.77
CA GLY A 90 3.93 24.31 -3.02
C GLY A 90 4.09 25.65 -2.29
N SER A 91 3.39 26.71 -2.70
CA SER A 91 3.38 27.98 -1.97
C SER A 91 2.71 27.88 -0.60
N PHE A 92 1.80 26.92 -0.39
CA PHE A 92 1.09 26.75 0.89
C PHE A 92 1.84 25.82 1.86
N LEU A 93 2.78 24.99 1.35
CA LEU A 93 3.53 24.01 2.14
C LEU A 93 4.79 24.59 2.83
N LYS A 94 5.01 25.91 2.78
CA LYS A 94 6.28 26.50 3.25
C LYS A 94 6.44 26.56 4.78
N LYS A 95 5.56 25.96 5.60
CA LYS A 95 5.71 26.04 7.05
C LYS A 95 5.06 24.92 7.86
N THR A 96 5.52 23.69 7.70
CA THR A 96 5.48 22.66 8.75
C THR A 96 6.67 21.71 8.62
N SER A 97 7.89 22.24 8.66
CA SER A 97 9.05 21.40 9.02
C SER A 97 9.03 21.20 10.53
N SER A 98 8.08 20.40 11.00
CA SER A 98 8.35 19.59 12.18
C SER A 98 9.19 18.46 11.64
N ALA A 99 10.46 18.39 12.03
CA ALA A 99 11.29 17.24 11.70
C ALA A 99 10.48 15.97 12.02
N PRO A 100 10.33 15.03 11.07
CA PRO A 100 9.74 13.75 11.41
C PRO A 100 10.58 13.18 12.54
N ALA A 101 9.92 12.70 13.60
CA ALA A 101 10.60 11.94 14.64
C ALA A 101 11.52 10.91 13.96
N LEU A 102 12.71 10.69 14.51
CA LEU A 102 13.63 9.67 14.00
C LEU A 102 12.92 8.31 14.15
N ARG A 103 12.26 7.84 13.09
CA ARG A 103 11.51 6.59 13.08
C ARG A 103 12.41 5.48 12.61
N THR A 104 12.25 4.31 13.22
CA THR A 104 12.88 3.10 12.68
C THR A 104 12.18 2.72 11.37
N GLN A 105 12.90 2.01 10.49
CA GLN A 105 12.31 1.45 9.27
C GLN A 105 11.05 0.63 9.57
N ARG A 106 11.09 -0.18 10.63
CA ARG A 106 9.95 -0.95 11.10
C ARG A 106 8.72 -0.08 11.40
N GLN A 107 8.90 1.06 12.06
CA GLN A 107 7.80 1.98 12.36
C GLN A 107 7.22 2.64 11.11
N VAL A 108 8.04 2.89 10.09
CA VAL A 108 7.57 3.42 8.80
C VAL A 108 6.69 2.39 8.10
N ILE A 109 7.17 1.15 8.01
CA ILE A 109 6.43 0.03 7.41
C ILE A 109 5.09 -0.20 8.12
N GLU A 110 5.08 -0.24 9.45
CA GLU A 110 3.85 -0.43 10.24
C GLU A 110 2.86 0.71 10.01
N GLN A 111 3.35 1.95 9.91
CA GLN A 111 2.49 3.11 9.62
C GLN A 111 1.86 3.02 8.22
N GLU A 112 2.61 2.60 7.21
CA GLU A 112 2.09 2.40 5.86
C GLU A 112 1.03 1.29 5.84
N LEU A 113 1.28 0.19 6.55
CA LEU A 113 0.36 -0.94 6.65
C LEU A 113 -0.95 -0.57 7.37
N ASP A 114 -0.87 0.25 8.40
CA ASP A 114 -2.04 0.80 9.07
C ASP A 114 -2.81 1.76 8.17
N SER A 115 -2.10 2.58 7.39
CA SER A 115 -2.72 3.46 6.39
C SER A 115 -3.46 2.65 5.33
N TYR A 116 -2.84 1.57 4.81
CA TYR A 116 -3.47 0.61 3.90
C TYR A 116 -4.78 0.03 4.46
N THR A 117 -4.74 -0.38 5.72
CA THR A 117 -5.88 -0.99 6.40
C THR A 117 -7.04 -0.01 6.59
N LEU A 118 -6.74 1.28 6.81
CA LEU A 118 -7.74 2.34 7.05
C LEU A 118 -8.32 2.93 5.76
N MET A 119 -7.66 2.76 4.61
CA MET A 119 -8.19 3.21 3.33
C MET A 119 -9.50 2.48 2.99
N MET A 120 -10.39 3.17 2.28
CA MET A 120 -11.61 2.57 1.73
C MET A 120 -11.26 1.34 0.89
N ALA A 121 -12.12 0.32 0.95
CA ALA A 121 -11.98 -0.86 0.10
C ALA A 121 -12.17 -0.47 -1.38
N ALA A 122 -11.44 -1.13 -2.26
CA ALA A 122 -11.66 -1.01 -3.69
C ALA A 122 -13.02 -1.61 -4.09
N ASP A 123 -13.53 -1.19 -5.25
CA ASP A 123 -14.76 -1.75 -5.81
C ASP A 123 -14.58 -3.26 -6.12
N SER A 124 -15.65 -4.06 -6.00
CA SER A 124 -15.54 -5.52 -6.16
C SER A 124 -15.09 -5.92 -7.56
N GLU A 125 -15.48 -5.13 -8.56
CA GLU A 125 -15.18 -5.34 -9.98
C GLU A 125 -13.86 -4.68 -10.41
N ALA A 126 -13.18 -3.95 -9.52
CA ALA A 126 -11.88 -3.36 -9.85
C ALA A 126 -10.80 -4.43 -9.96
N ASP A 127 -9.86 -4.24 -10.89
CA ASP A 127 -8.65 -5.05 -10.94
C ASP A 127 -7.79 -4.71 -9.69
N PRO A 128 -7.53 -5.68 -8.79
CA PRO A 128 -6.74 -5.42 -7.59
C PRO A 128 -5.29 -5.03 -7.86
N LEU A 129 -4.78 -5.25 -9.08
CA LEU A 129 -3.41 -4.87 -9.46
C LEU A 129 -3.28 -3.44 -10.00
N ASP A 130 -4.39 -2.82 -10.41
CA ASP A 130 -4.42 -1.42 -10.88
C ASP A 130 -4.63 -0.40 -9.74
N TRP A 131 -4.72 -0.89 -8.50
CA TRP A 131 -5.06 -0.11 -7.31
C TRP A 131 -3.88 0.71 -6.75
#